data_AF-A0A383XQ97-F1
#
_entry.id   AF-A0A383XQ97-F1
#
_cell.length_a   1.000
_cell.length_b   1.000
_cell.length_c   1.000
_cell.angle_alpha   90.00
_cell.angle_beta   90.00
_cell.angle_gamma   90.00
#
_symmetry.space_group_name_H-M   'P 1'
#
loop_
_entity.id
_entity.type
_entity.pdbx_description
1 polymer ?
#
loop_
_entity_poly.entity_id
_entity_poly.type
_entity_poly.pdbx_seq_one_letter_code
_entity_poly.pdbx_strand_id
1 'polypeptide(L)'
;MINDRSMRRGWFVVVALGFSGLASAAGMSTHALMAEYGRRYLPDTHPLKAVLTAHRPALLAGALYPDGGYATGAAFPGDRNVAEDAHWEYFVNPLMQVLHDAGCVSGESLDVPVFSGTLDYVTTTATGLAPLAELRFDDSCGTQIAYAMGIAAHGLGDEVWDALFEPQVRERGEEAESSPAYTLDAFPPGADPSVGDLLRGVIGDEPFEALRAGFDPVSLNSIEYAMDVIAIREQQLWADVPYLTFPPADTLAEAYRRAGRDADVSREAIERAALATRTLVLAERLGALAEYDRVRQQMPWAAGHYFTGSGGVIHVGKMIAGYYLHLWDKLQAGVVNARGPRVVGVHPDNGEQAVPIHASADRYVRVFISSGVDRASVANAPGALVLFAPDGQIVEARLSGFGPLYQGEGTHGIGIEITGALQPDTEYTAVITPRARDDRGRALMEPLVWTFRTAAEVTDGASGNRRRS
;
A
#
# COMPACT_ATOMS: atom_id res chain seq x y z
N MET A 1 30.82 -20.74 -58.00
CA MET A 1 31.73 -20.53 -56.87
C MET A 1 31.13 -19.45 -55.98
N ILE A 2 30.60 -19.89 -54.84
CA ILE A 2 30.43 -19.22 -53.55
C ILE A 2 29.97 -17.75 -53.58
N ASN A 3 28.65 -17.65 -53.43
CA ASN A 3 27.92 -16.63 -52.71
C ASN A 3 28.42 -16.58 -51.25
N ASP A 4 28.86 -15.44 -50.72
CA ASP A 4 28.36 -14.99 -49.40
C ASP A 4 28.70 -13.53 -49.09
N ARG A 5 27.67 -12.80 -48.65
CA ARG A 5 27.74 -11.42 -48.16
C ARG A 5 28.15 -11.49 -46.70
N SER A 6 29.26 -10.83 -46.35
CA SER A 6 29.71 -10.74 -44.96
C SER A 6 28.69 -10.01 -44.09
N MET A 7 27.96 -10.77 -43.26
CA MET A 7 27.24 -10.29 -42.09
C MET A 7 28.19 -9.58 -41.12
N ARG A 8 28.09 -8.25 -41.00
CA ARG A 8 28.51 -7.55 -39.78
C ARG A 8 27.40 -7.74 -38.75
N ARG A 9 27.62 -8.65 -37.80
CA ARG A 9 26.80 -8.82 -36.60
C ARG A 9 26.89 -7.53 -35.78
N GLY A 10 25.88 -6.67 -35.90
CA GLY A 10 25.59 -5.65 -34.91
C GLY A 10 25.11 -6.35 -33.64
N TRP A 11 25.92 -6.31 -32.60
CA TRP A 11 25.48 -6.66 -31.25
C TRP A 11 24.54 -5.55 -30.79
N PHE A 12 23.23 -5.79 -30.87
CA PHE A 12 22.28 -5.05 -30.07
C PHE A 12 22.50 -5.48 -28.62
N VAL A 13 23.28 -4.68 -27.89
CA VAL A 13 23.18 -4.63 -26.44
C VAL A 13 21.80 -4.06 -26.16
N VAL A 14 20.85 -4.94 -25.84
CA VAL A 14 19.63 -4.53 -25.15
C VAL A 14 20.11 -4.03 -23.79
N VAL A 15 20.26 -2.72 -23.66
CA VAL A 15 20.36 -2.07 -22.35
C VAL A 15 19.01 -2.34 -21.71
N ALA A 16 18.96 -3.34 -20.85
CA ALA A 16 17.89 -3.50 -19.88
C ALA A 16 17.95 -2.25 -18.99
N LEU A 17 17.21 -1.22 -19.37
CA LEU A 17 16.83 -0.15 -18.46
C LEU A 17 15.92 -0.80 -17.43
N GLY A 18 16.54 -1.36 -16.39
CA GLY A 18 15.87 -1.63 -15.14
C GLY A 18 15.45 -0.28 -14.58
N PHE A 19 14.23 0.14 -14.90
CA PHE A 19 13.51 1.05 -14.03
C PHE A 19 13.17 0.22 -12.79
N SER A 20 14.07 0.23 -11.80
CA SER A 20 13.63 0.12 -10.42
C SER A 20 12.57 1.20 -10.27
N GLY A 21 11.32 0.82 -10.10
CA GLY A 21 10.24 1.78 -9.87
C GLY A 21 10.69 2.69 -8.74
N LEU A 22 10.79 4.00 -9.02
CA LEU A 22 10.78 4.96 -7.94
C LEU A 22 9.39 4.80 -7.35
N ALA A 23 9.28 4.21 -6.16
CA ALA A 23 8.08 4.32 -5.36
C ALA A 23 7.80 5.82 -5.21
N SER A 24 6.75 6.30 -5.86
CA SER A 24 6.32 7.68 -5.77
C SER A 24 5.38 7.78 -4.58
N ALA A 25 5.92 7.73 -3.37
CA ALA A 25 5.14 7.90 -2.15
C ALA A 25 4.52 9.30 -2.09
N ALA A 26 3.20 9.35 -1.99
CA ALA A 26 2.50 10.20 -1.01
C ALA A 26 1.01 9.86 -1.04
N GLY A 27 0.59 8.94 -0.15
CA GLY A 27 -0.79 8.46 0.00
C GLY A 27 -1.24 8.22 1.44
N MET A 28 -0.68 8.96 2.39
CA MET A 28 -0.90 8.86 3.83
C MET A 28 -2.35 8.57 4.27
N SER A 29 -3.29 9.45 3.91
CA SER A 29 -4.64 9.39 4.46
C SER A 29 -5.43 8.18 3.95
N THR A 30 -5.17 7.76 2.72
CA THR A 30 -5.74 6.57 2.10
C THR A 30 -5.17 5.30 2.74
N HIS A 31 -3.87 5.21 2.97
CA HIS A 31 -3.27 4.07 3.71
C HIS A 31 -3.81 3.97 5.14
N ALA A 32 -3.94 5.10 5.84
CA ALA A 32 -4.53 5.14 7.18
C ALA A 32 -5.99 4.64 7.19
N LEU A 33 -6.77 4.97 6.15
CA LEU A 33 -8.12 4.43 5.97
C LEU A 33 -8.12 2.93 5.69
N MET A 34 -7.23 2.44 4.84
CA MET A 34 -7.10 1.00 4.55
C MET A 34 -6.78 0.21 5.83
N ALA A 35 -5.84 0.71 6.64
CA ALA A 35 -5.49 0.10 7.93
C ALA A 35 -6.67 0.10 8.92
N GLU A 36 -7.42 1.20 8.99
CA GLU A 36 -8.64 1.33 9.80
C GLU A 36 -9.74 0.36 9.35
N TYR A 37 -9.94 0.18 8.05
CA TYR A 37 -10.89 -0.83 7.55
C TYR A 37 -10.40 -2.26 7.79
N GLY A 38 -9.09 -2.51 7.69
CA GLY A 38 -8.48 -3.76 8.16
C GLY A 38 -8.86 -4.09 9.60
N ARG A 39 -8.76 -3.10 10.50
CA ARG A 39 -9.22 -3.25 11.89
C ARG A 39 -10.72 -3.53 11.98
N ARG A 40 -11.55 -2.79 11.23
CA ARG A 40 -13.01 -2.94 11.26
C ARG A 40 -13.48 -4.32 10.78
N TYR A 41 -12.79 -4.92 9.81
CA TYR A 41 -13.10 -6.23 9.26
C TYR A 41 -12.57 -7.41 10.09
N LEU A 42 -11.73 -7.17 11.11
CA LEU A 42 -11.41 -8.22 12.07
C LEU A 42 -12.68 -8.72 12.78
N PRO A 43 -12.77 -10.03 13.12
CA PRO A 43 -13.87 -10.55 13.92
C PRO A 43 -13.97 -9.82 15.27
N ASP A 44 -15.18 -9.48 15.71
CA ASP A 44 -15.39 -8.77 16.99
C ASP A 44 -14.88 -9.55 18.20
N THR A 45 -14.84 -10.87 18.10
CA THR A 45 -14.34 -11.78 19.14
C THR A 45 -12.82 -11.92 19.14
N HIS A 46 -12.12 -11.40 18.12
CA HIS A 46 -10.67 -11.55 18.04
C HIS A 46 -9.96 -10.48 18.89
N PRO A 47 -9.02 -10.85 19.78
CA PRO A 47 -8.40 -9.91 20.73
C PRO A 47 -7.66 -8.75 20.06
N LEU A 48 -7.05 -9.00 18.90
CA LEU A 48 -6.39 -7.94 18.13
C LEU A 48 -7.32 -6.77 17.81
N LYS A 49 -8.61 -6.99 17.55
CA LYS A 49 -9.54 -5.90 17.25
C LYS A 49 -9.65 -4.93 18.43
N ALA A 50 -9.71 -5.46 19.65
CA ALA A 50 -9.75 -4.64 20.86
C ALA A 50 -8.45 -3.83 21.03
N VAL A 51 -7.29 -4.46 20.85
CA VAL A 51 -5.98 -3.79 20.90
C VAL A 51 -5.91 -2.65 19.88
N LEU A 52 -6.20 -2.93 18.61
CA LEU A 52 -6.17 -1.92 17.55
C LEU A 52 -7.19 -0.80 17.75
N THR A 53 -8.31 -1.09 18.42
CA THR A 53 -9.33 -0.08 18.76
C THR A 53 -8.84 0.83 19.87
N ALA A 54 -8.23 0.28 20.92
CA ALA A 54 -7.70 1.04 22.05
C ALA A 54 -6.48 1.88 21.66
N HIS A 55 -5.65 1.38 20.74
CA HIS A 55 -4.43 2.03 20.26
C HIS A 55 -4.55 2.54 18.82
N ARG A 56 -5.76 2.96 18.43
CA ARG A 56 -6.05 3.44 17.07
C ARG A 56 -5.12 4.57 16.60
N PRO A 57 -4.73 5.57 17.41
CA PRO A 57 -3.72 6.56 17.02
C PRO A 57 -2.39 5.97 16.57
N ALA A 58 -1.96 4.87 17.19
CA ALA A 58 -0.73 4.17 16.84
C ALA A 58 -0.88 3.34 15.56
N LEU A 59 -2.04 2.70 15.37
CA LEU A 59 -2.38 2.02 14.12
C LEU A 59 -2.26 2.98 12.93
N LEU A 60 -2.87 4.17 13.03
CA LEU A 60 -2.80 5.15 11.97
C LEU A 60 -1.37 5.67 11.80
N ALA A 61 -0.66 5.98 12.88
CA ALA A 61 0.74 6.41 12.80
C ALA A 61 1.65 5.40 12.08
N GLY A 62 1.45 4.10 12.32
CA GLY A 62 2.18 3.03 11.64
C GLY A 62 1.85 2.96 10.14
N ALA A 63 0.57 3.11 9.78
CA ALA A 63 0.12 3.10 8.37
C ALA A 63 0.60 4.30 7.54
N LEU A 64 1.17 5.29 8.21
CA LEU A 64 1.68 6.53 7.64
C LEU A 64 3.21 6.63 7.68
N TYR A 65 3.85 5.75 8.47
CA TYR A 65 5.26 5.89 8.77
C TYR A 65 6.19 5.64 7.58
N PRO A 66 5.96 4.63 6.72
CA PRO A 66 6.86 4.36 5.59
C PRO A 66 6.98 5.58 4.65
N ASP A 67 5.86 6.21 4.30
CA ASP A 67 5.82 7.46 3.52
C ASP A 67 6.55 8.64 4.20
N GLY A 68 6.45 8.76 5.52
CA GLY A 68 7.15 9.80 6.28
C GLY A 68 8.67 9.75 6.10
N GLY A 69 9.23 8.54 5.93
CA GLY A 69 10.66 8.36 5.68
C GLY A 69 11.10 8.92 4.32
N TYR A 70 10.25 8.87 3.28
CA TYR A 70 10.61 9.37 1.95
C TYR A 70 10.75 10.89 1.93
N ALA A 71 9.86 11.59 2.64
CA ALA A 71 9.95 13.04 2.78
C ALA A 71 11.27 13.47 3.44
N THR A 72 11.74 12.72 4.43
CA THR A 72 13.05 12.97 5.05
C THR A 72 14.21 12.54 4.16
N GLY A 73 14.05 11.48 3.35
CA GLY A 73 15.05 10.98 2.42
C GLY A 73 15.54 12.00 1.40
N ALA A 74 14.70 12.96 1.02
CA ALA A 74 15.06 14.07 0.13
C ALA A 74 16.08 15.04 0.76
N ALA A 75 15.96 15.30 2.06
CA ALA A 75 16.87 16.18 2.81
C ALA A 75 18.04 15.41 3.46
N PHE A 76 17.82 14.15 3.81
CA PHE A 76 18.73 13.25 4.49
C PHE A 76 18.79 11.92 3.73
N PRO A 77 19.70 11.74 2.76
CA PRO A 77 19.71 10.55 1.88
C PRO A 77 19.74 9.20 2.62
N GLY A 78 20.28 9.15 3.83
CA GLY A 78 20.28 7.94 4.68
C GLY A 78 18.90 7.55 5.24
N ASP A 79 17.94 8.47 5.24
CA ASP A 79 16.58 8.24 5.75
C ASP A 79 15.71 7.51 4.72
N ARG A 80 16.13 7.42 3.45
CA ARG A 80 15.39 6.69 2.40
C ARG A 80 15.21 5.22 2.76
N ASN A 81 16.18 4.60 3.42
CA ASN A 81 16.07 3.20 3.83
C ASN A 81 15.02 3.00 4.93
N VAL A 82 14.80 4.00 5.80
CA VAL A 82 13.70 3.99 6.79
C VAL A 82 12.36 3.91 6.08
N ALA A 83 12.22 4.64 4.98
CA ALA A 83 11.02 4.58 4.17
C ALA A 83 10.90 3.21 3.51
N GLU A 84 11.84 2.89 2.62
CA GLU A 84 11.79 1.74 1.72
C GLU A 84 11.60 0.44 2.50
N ASP A 85 12.46 0.16 3.48
CA ASP A 85 12.42 -1.13 4.18
C ASP A 85 11.11 -1.35 4.94
N ALA A 86 10.50 -0.29 5.48
CA ALA A 86 9.26 -0.39 6.24
C ALA A 86 8.05 -0.86 5.40
N HIS A 87 8.12 -0.78 4.06
CA HIS A 87 7.05 -1.27 3.18
C HIS A 87 7.00 -2.80 3.12
N TRP A 88 8.08 -3.49 3.47
CA TRP A 88 8.28 -4.87 3.07
C TRP A 88 8.17 -5.86 4.23
N GLU A 89 7.68 -7.07 3.93
CA GLU A 89 7.55 -8.14 4.94
C GLU A 89 8.90 -8.53 5.57
N TYR A 90 10.00 -8.32 4.85
CA TYR A 90 11.34 -8.58 5.38
C TYR A 90 11.71 -7.65 6.55
N PHE A 91 11.02 -6.52 6.73
CA PHE A 91 11.09 -5.67 7.92
C PHE A 91 9.99 -5.98 8.93
N VAL A 92 8.75 -6.19 8.46
CA VAL A 92 7.60 -6.49 9.33
C VAL A 92 7.83 -7.77 10.14
N ASN A 93 8.42 -8.81 9.54
CA ASN A 93 8.77 -10.05 10.25
C ASN A 93 9.75 -9.78 11.41
N PRO A 94 10.93 -9.17 11.21
CA PRO A 94 11.78 -8.71 12.31
C PRO A 94 11.06 -7.92 13.38
N LEU A 95 10.20 -6.97 13.00
CA LEU A 95 9.43 -6.17 13.96
C LEU A 95 8.50 -7.05 14.80
N MET A 96 7.74 -7.97 14.19
CA MET A 96 6.92 -8.95 14.91
C MET A 96 7.75 -9.81 15.86
N GLN A 97 8.96 -10.21 15.44
CA GLN A 97 9.86 -11.00 16.29
C GLN A 97 10.41 -10.19 17.47
N VAL A 98 10.74 -8.91 17.28
CA VAL A 98 11.16 -8.02 18.37
C VAL A 98 10.06 -7.90 19.42
N LEU A 99 8.81 -7.69 18.99
CA LEU A 99 7.67 -7.60 19.91
C LEU A 99 7.37 -8.92 20.61
N HIS A 100 7.49 -10.05 19.90
CA HIS A 100 7.38 -11.38 20.49
C HIS A 100 8.43 -11.60 21.59
N ASP A 101 9.70 -11.31 21.29
CA ASP A 101 10.82 -11.50 22.23
C ASP A 101 10.71 -10.55 23.45
N ALA A 102 10.09 -9.38 23.26
CA ALA A 102 9.77 -8.44 24.34
C ALA A 102 8.56 -8.87 25.19
N GLY A 103 7.91 -9.99 24.87
CA GLY A 103 6.77 -10.52 25.63
C GLY A 103 5.43 -9.86 25.30
N CYS A 104 5.31 -9.14 24.17
CA CYS A 104 4.06 -8.55 23.70
C CYS A 104 3.12 -9.61 23.06
N VAL A 105 2.87 -10.69 23.79
CA VAL A 105 2.02 -11.82 23.39
C VAL A 105 0.80 -11.93 24.29
N SER A 106 -0.17 -12.70 23.81
CA SER A 106 -1.47 -12.91 24.42
C SER A 106 -1.38 -14.06 25.45
N GLY A 107 -1.77 -13.85 26.71
CA GLY A 107 -1.54 -14.86 27.78
C GLY A 107 -1.54 -14.28 29.20
N GLU A 108 -0.49 -14.52 30.00
CA GLU A 108 -0.28 -14.02 31.39
C GLU A 108 -0.46 -12.49 31.56
N SER A 109 -0.63 -11.76 30.46
CA SER A 109 -0.74 -10.31 30.31
C SER A 109 -1.91 -9.86 29.39
N LEU A 110 -3.00 -10.64 29.30
CA LEU A 110 -4.22 -10.27 28.54
C LEU A 110 -5.43 -9.84 29.39
N ASP A 111 -5.25 -9.54 30.68
CA ASP A 111 -6.00 -8.40 31.18
C ASP A 111 -5.52 -7.24 30.32
N VAL A 112 -6.37 -6.73 29.41
CA VAL A 112 -6.08 -5.61 28.49
C VAL A 112 -5.04 -4.71 29.16
N PRO A 113 -3.75 -4.74 28.72
CA PRO A 113 -2.66 -4.26 29.55
C PRO A 113 -3.00 -2.88 30.10
N VAL A 114 -3.07 -2.76 31.42
CA VAL A 114 -3.18 -1.44 32.04
C VAL A 114 -1.90 -0.71 31.62
N PHE A 115 -2.10 0.31 30.79
CA PHE A 115 -1.14 1.29 30.32
C PHE A 115 -0.16 1.66 31.44
N SER A 116 0.99 0.98 31.49
CA SER A 116 2.08 1.29 32.41
C SER A 116 3.30 1.86 31.70
N GLY A 117 3.12 2.28 30.45
CA GLY A 117 4.15 2.95 29.68
C GLY A 117 4.39 4.37 30.18
N THR A 118 5.61 4.85 30.02
CA THR A 118 5.95 6.24 30.35
C THR A 118 5.54 7.09 29.15
N LEU A 119 4.45 7.84 29.27
CA LEU A 119 4.02 8.74 28.21
C LEU A 119 4.94 9.97 28.21
N ASP A 120 5.96 9.95 27.35
CA ASP A 120 6.82 11.10 27.13
C ASP A 120 6.13 12.05 26.13
N TYR A 121 5.73 13.21 26.64
CA TYR A 121 5.08 14.27 25.86
C TYR A 121 6.14 15.19 25.25
N VAL A 122 6.18 15.29 23.92
CA VAL A 122 6.84 16.41 23.24
C VAL A 122 5.77 17.41 22.85
N THR A 123 5.45 18.34 23.77
CA THR A 123 4.52 19.43 23.48
C THR A 123 5.21 20.53 22.67
N THR A 124 4.93 20.60 21.36
CA THR A 124 5.00 21.86 20.61
C THR A 124 3.63 22.51 20.64
N THR A 125 3.45 23.48 21.53
CA THR A 125 2.17 24.16 21.79
C THR A 125 1.74 25.01 20.60
N ALA A 126 0.79 24.51 19.79
CA ALA A 126 -0.04 25.33 18.91
C ALA A 126 -1.51 25.03 19.24
N THR A 127 -2.08 25.84 20.13
CA THR A 127 -3.44 25.70 20.64
C THR A 127 -4.49 25.87 19.54
N GLY A 128 -5.37 24.88 19.39
CA GLY A 128 -6.77 25.08 18.98
C GLY A 128 -7.13 25.02 17.50
N LEU A 129 -6.16 24.88 16.57
CA LEU A 129 -6.45 24.85 15.12
C LEU A 129 -6.04 23.56 14.39
N ALA A 130 -5.24 22.70 15.00
CA ALA A 130 -4.75 21.48 14.35
C ALA A 130 -4.76 20.32 15.34
N PRO A 131 -5.75 19.39 15.27
CA PRO A 131 -5.81 18.25 16.16
C PRO A 131 -4.47 17.51 16.19
N LEU A 132 -3.90 17.14 15.03
CA LEU A 132 -2.67 16.36 14.90
C LEU A 132 -1.36 17.12 15.23
N ALA A 133 -1.39 18.22 15.97
CA ALA A 133 -0.19 18.97 16.35
C ALA A 133 0.68 18.26 17.41
N GLU A 134 0.12 17.29 18.13
CA GLU A 134 0.81 16.59 19.22
C GLU A 134 1.41 15.24 18.74
N LEU A 135 2.72 15.08 18.93
CA LEU A 135 3.42 13.80 18.82
C LEU A 135 3.49 13.15 20.18
N ARG A 136 3.05 11.89 20.28
CA ARG A 136 3.14 11.10 21.51
C ARG A 136 4.01 9.88 21.28
N PHE A 137 4.79 9.54 22.29
CA PHE A 137 5.51 8.28 22.34
C PHE A 137 4.93 7.41 23.45
N ASP A 138 4.71 6.13 23.17
CA ASP A 138 4.20 5.15 24.15
C ASP A 138 4.84 3.79 23.87
N ASP A 139 5.47 3.23 24.91
CA ASP A 139 6.16 1.94 24.89
C ASP A 139 5.26 0.77 25.30
N SER A 140 3.96 0.99 25.52
CA SER A 140 3.03 -0.10 25.80
C SER A 140 2.97 -1.10 24.65
N CYS A 141 2.88 -2.39 24.97
CA CYS A 141 2.75 -3.45 23.96
C CYS A 141 1.58 -3.19 23.01
N GLY A 142 0.45 -2.67 23.50
CA GLY A 142 -0.70 -2.36 22.65
C GLY A 142 -0.40 -1.30 21.59
N THR A 143 0.35 -0.25 21.95
CA THR A 143 0.81 0.77 21.00
C THR A 143 1.79 0.19 20.00
N GLN A 144 2.79 -0.57 20.46
CA GLN A 144 3.80 -1.17 19.58
C GLN A 144 3.17 -2.17 18.60
N ILE A 145 2.24 -3.01 19.07
CA ILE A 145 1.47 -3.95 18.23
C ILE A 145 0.63 -3.19 17.21
N ALA A 146 -0.13 -2.18 17.64
CA ALA A 146 -0.99 -1.43 16.73
C ALA A 146 -0.19 -0.70 15.66
N TYR A 147 0.92 -0.07 16.05
CA TYR A 147 1.83 0.58 15.12
C TYR A 147 2.45 -0.41 14.12
N ALA A 148 2.91 -1.57 14.57
CA ALA A 148 3.48 -2.59 13.70
C ALA A 148 2.45 -3.17 12.71
N MET A 149 1.20 -3.33 13.14
CA MET A 149 0.09 -3.69 12.25
C MET A 149 -0.18 -2.57 11.23
N GLY A 150 -0.09 -1.30 11.63
CA GLY A 150 -0.20 -0.15 10.73
C GLY A 150 0.85 -0.18 9.63
N ILE A 151 2.13 -0.38 9.97
CA ILE A 151 3.22 -0.49 8.98
C ILE A 151 2.94 -1.61 7.97
N ALA A 152 2.53 -2.76 8.47
CA ALA A 152 2.20 -3.89 7.61
C ALA A 152 1.00 -3.61 6.69
N ALA A 153 0.00 -2.89 7.20
CA ALA A 153 -1.16 -2.46 6.42
C ALA A 153 -0.80 -1.51 5.28
N HIS A 154 0.19 -0.64 5.49
CA HIS A 154 0.72 0.25 4.48
C HIS A 154 1.32 -0.57 3.32
N GLY A 155 2.33 -1.41 3.60
CA GLY A 155 3.00 -2.20 2.57
C GLY A 155 2.08 -3.10 1.74
N LEU A 156 1.16 -3.84 2.38
CA LEU A 156 0.17 -4.61 1.64
C LEU A 156 -0.83 -3.69 0.90
N GLY A 157 -1.13 -2.52 1.46
CA GLY A 157 -1.99 -1.52 0.85
C GLY A 157 -1.45 -1.06 -0.49
N ASP A 158 -0.19 -0.63 -0.54
CA ASP A 158 0.51 -0.23 -1.76
C ASP A 158 0.52 -1.35 -2.78
N GLU A 159 0.89 -2.57 -2.36
CA GLU A 159 0.96 -3.70 -3.26
C GLU A 159 -0.35 -3.97 -3.99
N VAL A 160 -1.47 -3.79 -3.30
CA VAL A 160 -2.80 -4.03 -3.86
C VAL A 160 -3.29 -2.81 -4.64
N TRP A 161 -3.09 -1.61 -4.11
CA TRP A 161 -3.48 -0.33 -4.72
C TRP A 161 -2.78 -0.11 -6.06
N ASP A 162 -1.45 -0.27 -6.09
CA ASP A 162 -0.64 -0.08 -7.29
C ASP A 162 -0.92 -1.18 -8.31
N ALA A 163 -1.12 -2.41 -7.83
CA ALA A 163 -1.47 -3.48 -8.73
C ALA A 163 -2.84 -3.22 -9.38
N LEU A 164 -3.87 -2.87 -8.60
CA LEU A 164 -5.26 -2.91 -9.04
C LEU A 164 -5.88 -1.55 -9.33
N PHE A 165 -5.76 -0.59 -8.42
CA PHE A 165 -6.48 0.68 -8.51
C PHE A 165 -5.80 1.66 -9.47
N GLU A 166 -4.53 2.02 -9.23
CA GLU A 166 -3.85 3.01 -10.05
C GLU A 166 -3.80 2.69 -11.55
N PRO A 167 -3.67 1.43 -11.99
CA PRO A 167 -3.63 1.12 -13.40
C PRO A 167 -4.97 1.40 -14.08
N GLN A 168 -6.09 1.21 -13.37
CA GLN A 168 -7.42 1.56 -13.89
C GLN A 168 -7.57 3.07 -14.04
N VAL A 169 -7.03 3.83 -13.09
CA VAL A 169 -6.99 5.30 -13.12
C VAL A 169 -6.17 5.77 -14.34
N ARG A 170 -4.95 5.26 -14.52
CA ARG A 170 -4.07 5.59 -15.64
C ARG A 170 -4.67 5.22 -17.00
N GLU A 171 -5.29 4.05 -17.11
CA GLU A 171 -5.96 3.61 -18.34
C GLU A 171 -7.08 4.56 -18.79
N ARG A 172 -7.68 5.30 -17.85
CA ARG A 172 -8.73 6.28 -18.12
C ARG A 172 -8.21 7.70 -18.35
N GLY A 173 -6.88 7.87 -18.37
CA GLY A 173 -6.21 9.14 -18.60
C GLY A 173 -6.24 10.08 -17.40
N GLU A 174 -6.60 9.60 -16.20
CA GLU A 174 -6.57 10.37 -14.95
C GLU A 174 -5.15 10.29 -14.36
N GLU A 175 -4.15 10.82 -15.08
CA GLU A 175 -2.75 10.69 -14.70
C GLU A 175 -2.26 11.79 -13.75
N ALA A 176 -1.00 11.68 -13.31
CA ALA A 176 -0.31 12.63 -12.44
C ALA A 176 -0.38 14.09 -12.93
N GLU A 177 -0.33 14.32 -14.25
CA GLU A 177 -0.46 15.64 -14.87
C GLU A 177 -1.87 16.25 -14.77
N SER A 178 -2.88 15.43 -14.44
CA SER A 178 -4.24 15.90 -14.08
C SER A 178 -4.28 16.47 -12.67
N SER A 179 -3.21 16.32 -11.89
CA SER A 179 -2.92 17.15 -10.72
C SER A 179 -1.92 18.22 -11.15
N PRO A 180 -2.27 19.52 -11.17
CA PRO A 180 -1.27 20.54 -11.07
C PRO A 180 -0.89 20.59 -9.59
N ALA A 181 0.32 20.22 -9.22
CA ALA A 181 0.95 20.64 -7.97
C ALA A 181 2.11 21.55 -8.32
N TYR A 182 1.77 22.76 -8.76
CA TYR A 182 2.73 23.85 -8.78
C TYR A 182 2.84 24.39 -7.37
N THR A 183 3.82 23.88 -6.62
CA THR A 183 4.46 24.46 -5.43
C THR A 183 3.51 24.94 -4.32
N LEU A 184 3.85 24.63 -3.05
CA LEU A 184 3.10 25.12 -1.89
C LEU A 184 2.84 26.65 -1.91
N ASP A 185 3.63 27.42 -2.67
CA ASP A 185 3.52 28.88 -2.85
C ASP A 185 2.53 29.35 -3.93
N ALA A 186 1.97 28.45 -4.75
CA ALA A 186 1.12 28.84 -5.88
C ALA A 186 -0.22 28.11 -5.89
N PHE A 187 -0.69 27.64 -4.73
CA PHE A 187 -1.93 26.87 -4.63
C PHE A 187 -3.07 27.56 -3.87
N PRO A 188 -4.20 27.87 -4.54
CA PRO A 188 -4.36 28.00 -6.00
C PRO A 188 -3.60 29.22 -6.59
N PRO A 189 -3.36 29.28 -7.92
CA PRO A 189 -2.60 30.37 -8.52
C PRO A 189 -3.27 31.73 -8.25
N GLY A 190 -2.62 32.57 -7.44
CA GLY A 190 -3.13 33.89 -7.05
C GLY A 190 -3.95 33.92 -5.75
N ALA A 191 -3.95 32.85 -4.95
CA ALA A 191 -4.52 32.88 -3.61
C ALA A 191 -3.65 33.66 -2.62
N ASP A 192 -4.30 34.51 -1.83
CA ASP A 192 -3.71 35.17 -0.66
C ASP A 192 -4.69 34.99 0.51
N PRO A 193 -4.34 34.20 1.56
CA PRO A 193 -3.11 33.42 1.69
C PRO A 193 -3.11 32.13 0.86
N SER A 194 -1.94 31.66 0.42
CA SER A 194 -1.76 30.33 -0.19
C SER A 194 -1.79 29.22 0.86
N VAL A 195 -1.93 27.95 0.44
CA VAL A 195 -1.73 26.79 1.34
C VAL A 195 -0.34 26.84 1.99
N GLY A 196 0.67 27.31 1.25
CA GLY A 196 2.02 27.53 1.77
C GLY A 196 2.06 28.54 2.91
N ASP A 197 1.35 29.66 2.77
CA ASP A 197 1.29 30.70 3.82
C ASP A 197 0.55 30.21 5.07
N LEU A 198 -0.53 29.46 4.89
CA LEU A 198 -1.25 28.82 5.99
C LEU A 198 -0.37 27.79 6.71
N LEU A 199 0.39 26.99 5.96
CA LEU A 199 1.32 26.00 6.52
C LEU A 199 2.47 26.68 7.26
N ARG A 200 3.15 27.67 6.66
CA ARG A 200 4.17 28.48 7.33
C ARG A 200 3.66 29.05 8.65
N GLY A 201 2.43 29.56 8.68
CA GLY A 201 1.80 30.08 9.90
C GLY A 201 1.57 29.03 11.00
N VAL A 202 1.47 27.74 10.65
CA VAL A 202 1.20 26.63 11.58
C VAL A 202 2.47 25.89 12.01
N ILE A 203 3.38 25.59 11.07
CA ILE A 203 4.58 24.78 11.32
C ILE A 203 5.87 25.61 11.40
N GLY A 204 5.82 26.90 11.05
CA GLY A 204 6.98 27.78 10.99
C GLY A 204 7.77 27.67 9.68
N ASP A 205 8.58 28.69 9.39
CA ASP A 205 9.29 28.82 8.10
C ASP A 205 10.33 27.71 7.86
N GLU A 206 11.12 27.36 8.87
CA GLU A 206 12.20 26.36 8.73
C GLU A 206 11.66 24.93 8.50
N PRO A 207 10.68 24.42 9.28
CA PRO A 207 10.01 23.16 8.97
C PRO A 207 9.27 23.19 7.64
N PHE A 208 8.70 24.34 7.25
CA PHE A 208 8.04 24.50 5.96
C PHE A 208 9.02 24.41 4.78
N GLU A 209 10.20 25.02 4.87
CA GLU A 209 11.21 24.92 3.81
C GLU A 209 11.77 23.50 3.67
N ALA A 210 11.92 22.76 4.78
CA ALA A 210 12.27 21.33 4.76
C ALA A 210 11.16 20.48 4.11
N LEU A 211 9.89 20.75 4.45
CA LEU A 211 8.72 20.12 3.85
C LEU A 211 8.64 20.41 2.33
N ARG A 212 8.83 21.68 1.94
CA ARG A 212 8.85 22.12 0.53
C ARG A 212 9.98 21.47 -0.27
N ALA A 213 11.12 21.18 0.35
CA ALA A 213 12.21 20.45 -0.27
C ALA A 213 11.95 18.94 -0.36
N GLY A 214 11.16 18.37 0.55
CA GLY A 214 10.77 16.96 0.59
C GLY A 214 9.62 16.58 -0.33
N PHE A 215 8.74 17.53 -0.66
CA PHE A 215 7.72 17.34 -1.68
C PHE A 215 8.32 17.58 -3.07
N ASP A 216 8.79 16.50 -3.71
CA ASP A 216 9.07 16.51 -5.15
C ASP A 216 7.77 16.86 -5.90
N PRO A 217 7.79 17.74 -6.92
CA PRO A 217 6.67 17.92 -7.86
C PRO A 217 6.08 16.61 -8.40
N VAL A 218 6.81 15.48 -8.36
CA VAL A 218 6.29 14.14 -8.71
C VAL A 218 5.37 13.55 -7.62
N SER A 219 5.67 13.78 -6.34
CA SER A 219 4.93 13.22 -5.18
C SER A 219 3.59 13.94 -4.94
N LEU A 220 3.54 15.29 -5.05
CA LEU A 220 2.28 16.04 -4.96
C LEU A 220 1.37 15.89 -6.20
N ASN A 221 1.90 15.30 -7.27
CA ASN A 221 1.15 14.94 -8.46
C ASN A 221 0.81 13.44 -8.50
N SER A 222 1.00 12.69 -7.42
CA SER A 222 0.63 11.28 -7.40
C SER A 222 -0.89 11.08 -7.40
N ILE A 223 -1.33 9.94 -7.92
CA ILE A 223 -2.73 9.48 -7.80
C ILE A 223 -3.06 9.29 -6.31
N GLU A 224 -2.10 8.83 -5.53
CA GLU A 224 -2.19 8.64 -4.08
C GLU A 224 -2.57 9.94 -3.35
N TYR A 225 -1.84 11.03 -3.57
CA TYR A 225 -2.11 12.31 -2.90
C TYR A 225 -3.47 12.88 -3.32
N ALA A 226 -3.81 12.74 -4.60
CA ALA A 226 -5.12 13.12 -5.10
C ALA A 226 -6.24 12.36 -4.37
N MET A 227 -6.07 11.06 -4.15
CA MET A 227 -7.07 10.26 -3.43
C MET A 227 -7.10 10.56 -1.93
N ASP A 228 -5.98 10.94 -1.32
CA ASP A 228 -5.95 11.45 0.06
C ASP A 228 -6.80 12.70 0.24
N VAL A 229 -6.69 13.65 -0.68
CA VAL A 229 -7.50 14.87 -0.70
C VAL A 229 -8.99 14.54 -0.71
N ILE A 230 -9.41 13.59 -1.53
CA ILE A 230 -10.80 13.12 -1.58
C ILE A 230 -11.18 12.45 -0.26
N ALA A 231 -10.34 11.53 0.21
CA ALA A 231 -10.59 10.71 1.37
C ALA A 231 -10.69 11.52 2.68
N ILE A 232 -9.85 12.54 2.86
CA ILE A 232 -9.87 13.44 4.02
C ILE A 232 -11.22 14.14 4.14
N ARG A 233 -11.78 14.60 3.02
CA ARG A 233 -13.04 15.35 2.99
C ARG A 233 -14.26 14.46 3.11
N GLU A 234 -14.22 13.26 2.53
CA GLU A 234 -15.37 12.36 2.49
C GLU A 234 -15.47 11.41 3.70
N GLN A 235 -14.35 10.92 4.23
CA GLN A 235 -14.35 9.80 5.18
C GLN A 235 -14.22 10.22 6.65
N GLN A 236 -13.89 11.50 6.91
CA GLN A 236 -13.78 12.07 8.27
C GLN A 236 -12.89 11.27 9.24
N LEU A 237 -11.88 10.54 8.73
CA LEU A 237 -10.99 9.68 9.54
C LEU A 237 -10.41 10.42 10.76
N TRP A 238 -10.09 11.70 10.57
CA TRP A 238 -9.40 12.55 11.52
C TRP A 238 -10.32 13.25 12.53
N ALA A 239 -11.64 13.05 12.45
CA ALA A 239 -12.59 13.72 13.34
C ALA A 239 -12.46 13.26 14.80
N ASP A 240 -12.04 12.02 15.02
CA ASP A 240 -11.95 11.38 16.34
C ASP A 240 -10.53 10.87 16.68
N VAL A 241 -9.54 11.16 15.84
CA VAL A 241 -8.11 10.90 16.11
C VAL A 241 -7.35 12.23 16.16
N PRO A 242 -7.25 12.85 17.35
CA PRO A 242 -6.62 14.15 17.48
C PRO A 242 -5.11 14.08 17.66
N TYR A 243 -4.44 12.93 17.61
CA TYR A 243 -2.98 12.86 17.69
C TYR A 243 -2.49 11.55 17.06
N LEU A 244 -1.20 11.49 16.76
CA LEU A 244 -0.51 10.26 16.38
C LEU A 244 0.35 9.77 17.56
N THR A 245 0.49 8.46 17.69
CA THR A 245 1.29 7.84 18.75
C THR A 245 2.30 6.88 18.13
N PHE A 246 3.58 7.08 18.44
CA PHE A 246 4.70 6.32 17.90
C PHE A 246 5.33 5.46 18.99
N PRO A 247 5.92 4.29 18.65
CA PRO A 247 6.73 3.54 19.58
C PRO A 247 8.07 4.25 19.84
N PRO A 248 8.81 3.87 20.89
CA PRO A 248 10.19 4.29 21.05
C PRO A 248 11.03 3.91 19.83
N ALA A 249 11.91 4.82 19.39
CA ALA A 249 12.74 4.61 18.21
C ALA A 249 13.67 3.38 18.34
N ASP A 250 14.08 3.01 19.55
CA ASP A 250 14.95 1.85 19.79
C ASP A 250 14.29 0.53 19.37
N THR A 251 12.97 0.39 19.52
CA THR A 251 12.23 -0.78 19.05
C THR A 251 12.35 -0.93 17.53
N LEU A 252 12.16 0.17 16.79
CA LEU A 252 12.24 0.17 15.32
C LEU A 252 13.67 -0.01 14.85
N ALA A 253 14.64 0.64 15.50
CA ALA A 253 16.07 0.48 15.20
C ALA A 253 16.51 -0.99 15.32
N GLU A 254 16.04 -1.70 16.35
CA GLU A 254 16.28 -3.13 16.51
C GLU A 254 15.65 -3.97 15.37
N ALA A 255 14.44 -3.62 14.93
CA ALA A 255 13.80 -4.29 13.80
C ALA A 255 14.57 -4.09 12.49
N TYR A 256 15.00 -2.85 12.18
CA TYR A 256 15.86 -2.57 11.02
C TYR A 256 17.18 -3.34 11.08
N ARG A 257 17.83 -3.35 12.26
CA ARG A 257 19.08 -4.11 12.46
C ARG A 257 18.89 -5.60 12.20
N ARG A 258 17.75 -6.17 12.61
CA ARG A 258 17.41 -7.58 12.38
C ARG A 258 16.98 -7.88 10.94
N ALA A 259 16.41 -6.91 10.22
CA ALA A 259 16.11 -7.04 8.79
C ALA A 259 17.39 -7.22 7.95
N GLY A 260 18.52 -6.69 8.42
CA GLY A 260 19.84 -7.00 7.88
C GLY A 260 20.12 -6.40 6.49
N ARG A 261 19.37 -5.36 6.11
CA ARG A 261 19.59 -4.57 4.90
C ARG A 261 20.19 -3.22 5.30
N ASP A 262 21.45 -2.99 4.93
CA ASP A 262 22.18 -1.71 5.01
C ASP A 262 22.01 -0.85 6.29
N ALA A 263 22.38 -1.47 7.41
CA ALA A 263 23.12 -1.05 8.63
C ALA A 263 23.13 0.38 9.23
N ASP A 264 22.61 1.45 8.61
CA ASP A 264 22.80 2.82 9.14
C ASP A 264 21.49 3.58 9.42
N VAL A 265 20.37 2.87 9.66
CA VAL A 265 19.16 3.52 10.19
C VAL A 265 19.42 3.99 11.62
N SER A 266 19.63 5.29 11.77
CA SER A 266 19.90 5.91 13.07
C SER A 266 18.60 6.19 13.84
N ARG A 267 18.70 6.31 15.17
CA ARG A 267 17.57 6.73 16.01
C ARG A 267 16.97 8.05 15.52
N GLU A 268 17.84 8.98 15.16
CA GLU A 268 17.45 10.30 14.66
C GLU A 268 16.72 10.21 13.31
N ALA A 269 17.07 9.27 12.44
CA ALA A 269 16.34 9.04 11.19
C ALA A 269 14.90 8.57 11.46
N ILE A 270 14.72 7.65 12.42
CA ILE A 270 13.40 7.16 12.84
C ILE A 270 12.56 8.30 13.46
N GLU A 271 13.16 9.11 14.33
CA GLU A 271 12.50 10.26 14.95
C GLU A 271 12.12 11.35 13.91
N ARG A 272 13.01 11.61 12.94
CA ARG A 272 12.70 12.52 11.83
C ARG A 272 11.56 12.00 10.96
N ALA A 273 11.55 10.71 10.62
CA ALA A 273 10.46 10.10 9.86
C ALA A 273 9.11 10.24 10.60
N ALA A 274 9.07 9.99 11.91
CA ALA A 274 7.87 10.20 12.73
C ALA A 274 7.39 11.67 12.73
N LEU A 275 8.32 12.62 12.84
CA LEU A 275 8.01 14.05 12.76
C LEU A 275 7.50 14.46 11.37
N ALA A 276 8.12 13.92 10.31
CA ALA A 276 7.70 14.16 8.93
C ALA A 276 6.30 13.59 8.67
N THR A 277 6.03 12.35 9.09
CA THR A 277 4.70 11.73 9.02
C THR A 277 3.61 12.66 9.57
N ARG A 278 3.79 13.21 10.77
CA ARG A 278 2.84 14.17 11.35
C ARG A 278 2.67 15.41 10.47
N THR A 279 3.78 15.95 10.00
CA THR A 279 3.81 17.21 9.24
C THR A 279 3.11 17.05 7.89
N LEU A 280 3.34 15.92 7.20
CA LEU A 280 2.69 15.59 5.92
C LEU A 280 1.17 15.46 6.07
N VAL A 281 0.69 14.75 7.08
CA VAL A 281 -0.78 14.61 7.29
C VAL A 281 -1.43 15.96 7.61
N LEU A 282 -0.76 16.84 8.37
CA LEU A 282 -1.25 18.20 8.58
C LEU A 282 -1.29 18.99 7.27
N ALA A 283 -0.26 18.83 6.43
CA ALA A 283 -0.18 19.45 5.11
C ALA A 283 -1.30 18.97 4.17
N GLU A 284 -1.53 17.66 4.07
CA GLU A 284 -2.61 17.09 3.29
C GLU A 284 -3.98 17.56 3.75
N ARG A 285 -4.20 17.68 5.06
CA ARG A 285 -5.49 18.17 5.59
C ARG A 285 -5.77 19.61 5.19
N LEU A 286 -4.75 20.45 5.17
CA LEU A 286 -4.87 21.83 4.71
C LEU A 286 -5.00 21.89 3.18
N GLY A 287 -4.21 21.10 2.46
CA GLY A 287 -4.32 20.93 1.01
C GLY A 287 -5.70 20.47 0.57
N ALA A 288 -6.30 19.51 1.27
CA ALA A 288 -7.62 18.98 0.96
C ALA A 288 -8.75 20.01 1.06
N LEU A 289 -8.59 21.10 1.83
CA LEU A 289 -9.55 22.21 1.85
C LEU A 289 -9.55 23.01 0.54
N ALA A 290 -8.40 23.08 -0.12
CA ALA A 290 -8.22 23.81 -1.38
C ALA A 290 -8.44 22.91 -2.61
N GLU A 291 -7.98 21.66 -2.54
CA GLU A 291 -7.81 20.80 -3.71
C GLU A 291 -9.01 19.90 -4.02
N TYR A 292 -9.89 19.68 -3.04
CA TYR A 292 -10.95 18.69 -3.14
C TYR A 292 -11.85 18.85 -4.37
N ASP A 293 -12.39 20.05 -4.59
CA ASP A 293 -13.30 20.29 -5.71
C ASP A 293 -12.59 20.14 -7.06
N ARG A 294 -11.31 20.50 -7.13
CA ARG A 294 -10.48 20.37 -8.33
C ARG A 294 -10.19 18.91 -8.63
N VAL A 295 -9.65 18.17 -7.66
CA VAL A 295 -9.31 16.75 -7.83
C VAL A 295 -10.55 15.96 -8.21
N ARG A 296 -11.69 16.21 -7.57
CA ARG A 296 -12.95 15.55 -7.90
C ARG A 296 -13.41 15.81 -9.35
N GLN A 297 -13.14 16.99 -9.89
CA GLN A 297 -13.50 17.35 -11.27
C GLN A 297 -12.53 16.79 -12.31
N GLN A 298 -11.24 16.71 -11.98
CA GLN A 298 -10.19 16.28 -12.90
C GLN A 298 -9.96 14.76 -12.88
N MET A 299 -10.27 14.11 -11.76
CA MET A 299 -10.17 12.66 -11.58
C MET A 299 -11.52 12.06 -11.14
N PRO A 300 -12.61 12.28 -11.91
CA PRO A 300 -13.95 11.88 -11.51
C PRO A 300 -14.12 10.38 -11.35
N TRP A 301 -13.41 9.56 -12.13
CA TRP A 301 -13.43 8.11 -11.99
C TRP A 301 -12.70 7.70 -10.71
N ALA A 302 -11.46 8.14 -10.50
CA ALA A 302 -10.69 7.79 -9.31
C ALA A 302 -11.41 8.22 -8.03
N ALA A 303 -11.88 9.47 -7.96
CA ALA A 303 -12.66 9.98 -6.83
C ALA A 303 -13.97 9.19 -6.61
N GLY A 304 -14.57 8.64 -7.67
CA GLY A 304 -15.76 7.79 -7.58
C GLY A 304 -15.48 6.35 -7.14
N HIS A 305 -14.24 5.86 -7.26
CA HIS A 305 -13.91 4.43 -7.13
C HIS A 305 -12.82 4.12 -6.09
N TYR A 306 -12.06 5.10 -5.58
CA TYR A 306 -10.99 4.88 -4.60
C TYR A 306 -11.45 4.13 -3.35
N PHE A 307 -12.72 4.29 -2.98
CA PHE A 307 -13.24 3.74 -1.74
C PHE A 307 -13.77 2.30 -1.89
N THR A 308 -14.51 2.02 -2.97
CA THR A 308 -15.26 0.76 -3.16
C THR A 308 -14.81 -0.09 -4.34
N GLY A 309 -14.03 0.48 -5.27
CA GLY A 309 -13.57 -0.20 -6.47
C GLY A 309 -12.50 -1.27 -6.18
N SER A 310 -12.11 -2.01 -7.23
CA SER A 310 -10.99 -2.95 -7.11
C SER A 310 -9.69 -2.20 -6.79
N GLY A 311 -8.91 -2.72 -5.84
CA GLY A 311 -7.77 -2.02 -5.26
C GLY A 311 -8.11 -0.85 -4.33
N GLY A 312 -9.39 -0.48 -4.17
CA GLY A 312 -9.80 0.63 -3.32
C GLY A 312 -9.81 0.30 -1.81
N VAL A 313 -10.04 1.30 -0.97
CA VAL A 313 -9.94 1.25 0.49
C VAL A 313 -10.68 0.06 1.12
N ILE A 314 -11.94 -0.18 0.73
CA ILE A 314 -12.72 -1.30 1.28
C ILE A 314 -12.17 -2.65 0.83
N HIS A 315 -11.75 -2.76 -0.44
CA HIS A 315 -11.22 -3.99 -0.98
C HIS A 315 -9.90 -4.34 -0.27
N VAL A 316 -8.97 -3.39 -0.23
CA VAL A 316 -7.68 -3.52 0.45
C VAL A 316 -7.85 -3.79 1.94
N GLY A 317 -8.76 -3.08 2.62
CA GLY A 317 -9.04 -3.32 4.04
C GLY A 317 -9.45 -4.76 4.37
N LYS A 318 -10.19 -5.43 3.49
CA LYS A 318 -10.52 -6.86 3.69
C LYS A 318 -9.28 -7.75 3.62
N MET A 319 -8.36 -7.46 2.70
CA MET A 319 -7.10 -8.20 2.57
C MET A 319 -6.20 -7.96 3.80
N ILE A 320 -6.08 -6.70 4.24
CA ILE A 320 -5.33 -6.33 5.44
C ILE A 320 -5.86 -7.06 6.67
N ALA A 321 -7.18 -7.22 6.82
CA ALA A 321 -7.73 -7.97 7.95
C ALA A 321 -7.26 -9.44 7.98
N GLY A 322 -7.19 -10.10 6.82
CA GLY A 322 -6.62 -11.45 6.71
C GLY A 322 -5.14 -11.50 7.04
N TYR A 323 -4.38 -10.48 6.64
CA TYR A 323 -2.96 -10.35 6.93
C TYR A 323 -2.71 -10.09 8.43
N TYR A 324 -3.47 -9.20 9.07
CA TYR A 324 -3.45 -8.97 10.53
C TYR A 324 -3.62 -10.24 11.34
N LEU A 325 -4.52 -11.14 10.95
CA LEU A 325 -4.69 -12.42 11.63
C LEU A 325 -3.44 -13.29 11.56
N HIS A 326 -2.72 -13.27 10.43
CA HIS A 326 -1.47 -14.02 10.31
C HIS A 326 -0.30 -13.34 11.02
N LEU A 327 -0.21 -12.01 11.00
CA LEU A 327 0.77 -11.28 11.81
C LEU A 327 0.53 -11.50 13.30
N TRP A 328 -0.73 -11.61 13.73
CA TRP A 328 -1.04 -12.00 15.09
C TRP A 328 -0.49 -13.39 15.40
N ASP A 329 -0.68 -14.39 14.53
CA ASP A 329 -0.07 -15.72 14.70
C ASP A 329 1.47 -15.63 14.81
N LYS A 330 2.12 -14.80 13.99
CA LYS A 330 3.58 -14.53 14.04
C LYS A 330 4.02 -13.91 15.34
N LEU A 331 3.28 -12.91 15.82
CA LEU A 331 3.51 -12.29 17.11
C LEU A 331 3.35 -13.31 18.24
N GLN A 332 2.30 -14.13 18.22
CA GLN A 332 2.01 -15.08 19.29
C GLN A 332 3.02 -16.24 19.36
N ALA A 333 3.33 -16.86 18.22
CA ALA A 333 4.18 -18.05 18.16
C ALA A 333 5.67 -17.75 17.96
N GLY A 334 6.01 -16.51 17.60
CA GLY A 334 7.27 -16.17 16.97
C GLY A 334 7.24 -16.46 15.47
N VAL A 335 7.94 -15.65 14.68
CA VAL A 335 7.88 -15.65 13.21
C VAL A 335 8.25 -17.00 12.62
N VAL A 336 9.23 -17.69 13.19
CA VAL A 336 9.70 -19.00 12.72
C VAL A 336 8.67 -20.10 12.92
N ASN A 337 7.94 -20.06 14.05
CA ASN A 337 7.02 -21.13 14.45
C ASN A 337 5.59 -20.91 13.98
N ALA A 338 5.25 -19.68 13.57
CA ALA A 338 3.93 -19.37 13.07
C ALA A 338 3.54 -20.21 11.85
N ARG A 339 2.22 -20.37 11.67
CA ARG A 339 1.61 -21.19 10.61
C ARG A 339 2.01 -20.69 9.22
N GLY A 340 1.67 -21.49 8.20
CA GLY A 340 1.85 -21.08 6.81
C GLY A 340 0.93 -19.91 6.43
N PRO A 341 1.18 -19.27 5.29
CA PRO A 341 0.35 -18.17 4.80
C PRO A 341 -1.04 -18.64 4.37
N ARG A 342 -1.98 -17.71 4.28
CA ARG A 342 -3.32 -17.90 3.72
C ARG A 342 -3.53 -16.93 2.56
N VAL A 343 -4.48 -17.22 1.67
CA VAL A 343 -4.94 -16.23 0.69
C VAL A 343 -5.74 -15.16 1.44
N VAL A 344 -5.40 -13.89 1.22
CA VAL A 344 -6.10 -12.74 1.83
C VAL A 344 -6.93 -11.96 0.81
N GLY A 345 -6.63 -12.11 -0.48
CA GLY A 345 -7.41 -11.50 -1.55
C GLY A 345 -7.07 -12.09 -2.90
N VAL A 346 -7.98 -11.92 -3.85
CA VAL A 346 -7.81 -12.32 -5.25
C VAL A 346 -8.37 -11.23 -6.16
N HIS A 347 -7.86 -11.16 -7.38
CA HIS A 347 -8.47 -10.40 -8.47
C HIS A 347 -8.45 -11.27 -9.73
N PRO A 348 -9.53 -11.37 -10.52
CA PRO A 348 -10.87 -10.90 -10.19
C PRO A 348 -11.42 -11.57 -8.93
N ASP A 349 -12.35 -10.91 -8.26
CA ASP A 349 -13.04 -11.42 -7.09
C ASP A 349 -13.82 -12.70 -7.42
N ASN A 350 -14.06 -13.54 -6.41
CA ASN A 350 -14.87 -14.74 -6.59
C ASN A 350 -16.32 -14.38 -6.99
N GLY A 351 -16.75 -14.86 -8.15
CA GLY A 351 -18.02 -14.54 -8.76
C GLY A 351 -18.07 -13.19 -9.48
N GLU A 352 -16.94 -12.51 -9.66
CA GLU A 352 -16.88 -11.23 -10.37
C GLU A 352 -17.43 -11.38 -11.80
N GLN A 353 -18.19 -10.38 -12.23
CA GLN A 353 -18.88 -10.36 -13.52
C GLN A 353 -18.29 -9.27 -14.39
N ALA A 354 -18.46 -9.41 -15.71
CA ALA A 354 -18.03 -8.43 -16.69
C ALA A 354 -16.52 -8.13 -16.67
N VAL A 355 -15.69 -9.11 -16.31
CA VAL A 355 -14.23 -8.98 -16.36
C VAL A 355 -13.77 -8.74 -17.81
N PRO A 356 -12.91 -7.74 -18.10
CA PRO A 356 -12.54 -7.42 -19.47
C PRO A 356 -11.90 -8.60 -20.25
N ILE A 357 -12.33 -8.77 -21.50
CA ILE A 357 -11.78 -9.79 -22.42
C ILE A 357 -10.48 -9.32 -23.12
N HIS A 358 -10.34 -8.01 -23.31
CA HIS A 358 -9.19 -7.38 -23.96
C HIS A 358 -8.18 -6.89 -22.93
N ALA A 359 -6.94 -6.63 -23.37
CA ALA A 359 -5.89 -6.14 -22.50
C ALA A 359 -6.35 -4.83 -21.85
N SER A 360 -6.43 -4.85 -20.52
CA SER A 360 -6.77 -3.70 -19.71
C SER A 360 -6.09 -3.78 -18.35
N ALA A 361 -6.18 -2.70 -17.57
CA ALA A 361 -5.75 -2.67 -16.18
C ALA A 361 -6.41 -3.75 -15.30
N ASP A 362 -7.61 -4.20 -15.67
CA ASP A 362 -8.41 -5.17 -14.92
C ASP A 362 -8.22 -6.62 -15.37
N ARG A 363 -7.54 -6.86 -16.50
CA ARG A 363 -7.37 -8.20 -17.07
C ARG A 363 -6.14 -8.93 -16.48
N TYR A 364 -6.06 -9.00 -15.16
CA TYR A 364 -5.05 -9.80 -14.45
C TYR A 364 -5.71 -10.82 -13.55
N VAL A 365 -5.06 -11.99 -13.41
CA VAL A 365 -5.40 -12.91 -12.31
C VAL A 365 -4.32 -12.78 -11.26
N ARG A 366 -4.69 -12.28 -10.08
CA ARG A 366 -3.81 -12.01 -8.95
C ARG A 366 -4.33 -12.67 -7.69
N VAL A 367 -3.39 -13.02 -6.83
CA VAL A 367 -3.60 -13.59 -5.51
C VAL A 367 -2.66 -12.88 -4.56
N PHE A 368 -3.19 -12.39 -3.45
CA PHE A 368 -2.39 -11.85 -2.36
C PHE A 368 -2.44 -12.83 -1.21
N ILE A 369 -1.28 -13.16 -0.64
CA ILE A 369 -1.18 -14.07 0.51
C ILE A 369 -0.73 -13.30 1.75
N SER A 370 -1.00 -13.83 2.94
CA SER A 370 -0.74 -13.16 4.23
C SER A 370 0.74 -13.12 4.65
N SER A 371 1.68 -13.34 3.74
CA SER A 371 3.13 -13.29 4.00
C SER A 371 3.88 -13.04 2.70
N GLY A 372 5.09 -12.48 2.78
CA GLY A 372 6.02 -12.38 1.65
C GLY A 372 6.19 -13.72 0.92
N VAL A 373 6.08 -13.70 -0.40
CA VAL A 373 6.05 -14.86 -1.31
C VAL A 373 7.46 -15.29 -1.68
N ASP A 374 7.77 -16.58 -1.48
CA ASP A 374 8.94 -17.20 -2.12
C ASP A 374 8.67 -17.28 -3.64
N ARG A 375 9.22 -16.32 -4.38
CA ARG A 375 9.04 -16.21 -5.84
C ARG A 375 9.46 -17.47 -6.58
N ALA A 376 10.48 -18.17 -6.12
CA ALA A 376 10.93 -19.41 -6.76
C ALA A 376 9.87 -20.52 -6.64
N SER A 377 9.10 -20.52 -5.55
CA SER A 377 8.00 -21.47 -5.33
C SER A 377 6.83 -21.31 -6.31
N VAL A 378 6.71 -20.17 -6.99
CA VAL A 378 5.66 -19.91 -7.98
C VAL A 378 6.22 -19.91 -9.41
N ALA A 379 7.37 -19.26 -9.63
CA ALA A 379 7.97 -19.14 -10.96
C ALA A 379 8.41 -20.51 -11.54
N ASN A 380 8.89 -21.41 -10.69
CA ASN A 380 9.42 -22.72 -11.10
C ASN A 380 8.48 -23.88 -10.80
N ALA A 381 7.26 -23.59 -10.32
CA ALA A 381 6.27 -24.60 -9.98
C ALA A 381 5.02 -24.47 -10.86
N PRO A 382 5.00 -25.18 -12.01
CA PRO A 382 3.76 -25.36 -12.78
C PRO A 382 2.65 -25.79 -11.82
N GLY A 383 1.45 -25.22 -11.93
CA GLY A 383 0.35 -25.57 -11.04
C GLY A 383 0.28 -24.81 -9.71
N ALA A 384 1.17 -23.84 -9.45
CA ALA A 384 1.04 -22.96 -8.29
C ALA A 384 -0.19 -22.06 -8.43
N LEU A 385 -0.27 -21.26 -9.50
CA LEU A 385 -1.44 -20.47 -9.91
C LEU A 385 -1.83 -20.89 -11.33
N VAL A 386 -3.08 -21.30 -11.54
CA VAL A 386 -3.59 -21.80 -12.82
C VAL A 386 -4.96 -21.21 -13.12
N LEU A 387 -5.21 -20.90 -14.38
CA LEU A 387 -6.53 -20.52 -14.89
C LEU A 387 -7.06 -21.61 -15.83
N PHE A 388 -8.30 -22.01 -15.65
CA PHE A 388 -9.00 -23.01 -16.45
C PHE A 388 -10.16 -22.37 -17.21
N ALA A 389 -10.29 -22.75 -18.49
CA ALA A 389 -11.46 -22.49 -19.31
C ALA A 389 -12.63 -23.44 -18.96
N PRO A 390 -13.87 -23.16 -19.41
CA PRO A 390 -15.04 -24.00 -19.09
C PRO A 390 -14.90 -25.47 -19.49
N ASP A 391 -14.12 -25.76 -20.52
CA ASP A 391 -13.86 -27.12 -21.01
C ASP A 391 -12.76 -27.85 -20.21
N GLY A 392 -12.22 -27.22 -19.18
CA GLY A 392 -11.16 -27.74 -18.32
C GLY A 392 -9.75 -27.59 -18.91
N GLN A 393 -9.59 -26.96 -20.07
CA GLN A 393 -8.27 -26.65 -20.61
C GLN A 393 -7.60 -25.55 -19.78
N ILE A 394 -6.29 -25.65 -19.60
CA ILE A 394 -5.49 -24.60 -18.97
C ILE A 394 -5.39 -23.44 -19.94
N VAL A 395 -5.75 -22.24 -19.49
CA VAL A 395 -5.53 -21.01 -20.24
C VAL A 395 -4.05 -20.70 -20.26
N GLU A 396 -3.52 -20.41 -21.45
CA GLU A 396 -2.13 -20.03 -21.60
C GLU A 396 -1.87 -18.69 -20.89
N ALA A 397 -0.97 -18.73 -19.92
CA ALA A 397 -0.58 -17.58 -19.12
C ALA A 397 0.89 -17.71 -18.70
N ARG A 398 1.51 -16.58 -18.42
CA ARG A 398 2.86 -16.50 -17.85
C ARG A 398 2.80 -15.84 -16.48
N LEU A 399 3.77 -16.12 -15.62
CA LEU A 399 3.90 -15.34 -14.38
C LEU A 399 4.01 -13.85 -14.76
N SER A 400 3.27 -13.01 -14.05
CA SER A 400 3.27 -11.56 -14.26
C SER A 400 4.64 -11.02 -13.87
N GLY A 401 5.56 -10.98 -14.83
CA GLY A 401 6.92 -10.44 -14.67
C GLY A 401 7.04 -8.97 -15.09
N PHE A 402 5.95 -8.36 -15.55
CA PHE A 402 5.86 -6.95 -15.94
C PHE A 402 4.53 -6.37 -15.42
N GLY A 403 4.51 -5.06 -15.19
CA GLY A 403 3.34 -4.34 -14.66
C GLY A 403 3.52 -3.94 -13.18
N PRO A 404 2.50 -3.30 -12.58
CA PRO A 404 2.59 -2.65 -11.27
C PRO A 404 2.44 -3.62 -10.08
N LEU A 405 2.44 -4.93 -10.34
CA LEU A 405 2.55 -5.92 -9.28
C LEU A 405 4.01 -6.00 -8.85
N TYR A 406 4.32 -5.57 -7.63
CA TYR A 406 5.66 -5.66 -7.06
C TYR A 406 6.21 -7.09 -7.14
N GLN A 407 7.53 -7.21 -7.38
CA GLN A 407 8.23 -8.49 -7.60
C GLN A 407 9.44 -8.70 -6.67
N GLY A 408 9.71 -7.76 -5.76
CA GLY A 408 10.83 -7.81 -4.83
C GLY A 408 10.69 -8.87 -3.73
N GLU A 409 11.72 -9.00 -2.90
CA GLU A 409 11.63 -9.79 -1.67
C GLU A 409 10.62 -9.16 -0.71
N GLY A 410 9.90 -9.98 0.05
CA GLY A 410 8.90 -9.49 1.01
C GLY A 410 7.56 -9.07 0.42
N THR A 411 7.37 -9.18 -0.90
CA THR A 411 6.07 -8.91 -1.56
C THR A 411 5.06 -10.02 -1.32
N HIS A 412 3.79 -9.68 -1.20
CA HIS A 412 2.65 -10.58 -0.95
C HIS A 412 1.93 -11.05 -2.23
N GLY A 413 2.07 -10.29 -3.32
CA GLY A 413 1.34 -10.48 -4.56
C GLY A 413 1.90 -11.55 -5.51
N ILE A 414 1.03 -12.46 -5.94
CA ILE A 414 1.25 -13.45 -7.00
C ILE A 414 0.34 -13.11 -8.17
N GLY A 415 0.83 -13.13 -9.41
CA GLY A 415 -0.01 -12.85 -10.56
C GLY A 415 0.38 -13.62 -11.81
N ILE A 416 -0.60 -13.89 -12.66
CA ILE A 416 -0.39 -14.38 -14.03
C ILE A 416 -0.95 -13.38 -15.04
N GLU A 417 -0.21 -13.22 -16.12
CA GLU A 417 -0.62 -12.47 -17.30
C GLU A 417 -1.13 -13.45 -18.36
N ILE A 418 -2.38 -13.27 -18.77
CA ILE A 418 -3.03 -14.09 -19.78
C ILE A 418 -2.54 -13.65 -21.16
N THR A 419 -1.91 -14.55 -21.91
CA THR A 419 -1.28 -14.23 -23.20
C THR A 419 -2.25 -14.35 -24.38
N GLY A 420 -3.33 -15.14 -24.23
CA GLY A 420 -4.42 -15.25 -25.18
C GLY A 420 -5.59 -14.29 -24.90
N ALA A 421 -6.53 -14.19 -25.85
CA ALA A 421 -7.81 -13.53 -25.60
C ALA A 421 -8.73 -14.47 -24.79
N LEU A 422 -9.41 -13.92 -23.79
CA LEU A 422 -10.51 -14.60 -23.14
C LEU A 422 -11.76 -14.54 -24.03
N GLN A 423 -12.57 -15.58 -23.96
CA GLN A 423 -13.84 -15.64 -24.68
C GLN A 423 -14.88 -14.72 -23.99
N PRO A 424 -15.78 -14.08 -24.75
CA PRO A 424 -16.84 -13.26 -24.18
C PRO A 424 -17.86 -14.09 -23.41
N ASP A 425 -18.48 -13.49 -22.38
CA ASP A 425 -19.52 -14.11 -21.53
C ASP A 425 -19.17 -15.54 -21.07
N THR A 426 -17.91 -15.73 -20.69
CA THR A 426 -17.35 -17.03 -20.38
C THR A 426 -16.88 -17.08 -18.94
N GLU A 427 -17.24 -18.15 -18.25
CA GLU A 427 -16.82 -18.39 -16.87
C GLU A 427 -15.48 -19.11 -16.84
N TYR A 428 -14.51 -18.54 -16.13
CA TYR A 428 -13.20 -19.11 -15.93
C TYR A 428 -13.04 -19.52 -14.46
N THR A 429 -12.23 -20.55 -14.22
CA THR A 429 -11.91 -21.03 -12.87
C THR A 429 -10.43 -20.85 -12.59
N ALA A 430 -10.08 -20.07 -11.58
CA ALA A 430 -8.71 -19.89 -11.13
C ALA A 430 -8.43 -20.74 -9.88
N VAL A 431 -7.19 -21.23 -9.77
CA VAL A 431 -6.75 -22.12 -8.70
C VAL A 431 -5.36 -21.70 -8.22
N ILE A 432 -5.21 -21.47 -6.91
CA ILE A 432 -3.92 -21.35 -6.23
C ILE A 432 -3.74 -22.55 -5.28
N THR A 433 -2.56 -23.15 -5.29
CA THR A 433 -2.29 -24.39 -4.54
C THR A 433 -1.19 -24.22 -3.48
N PRO A 434 -1.08 -25.16 -2.52
CA PRO A 434 0.03 -25.25 -1.56
C PRO A 434 1.44 -25.41 -2.17
N ARG A 435 1.58 -25.38 -3.49
CA ARG A 435 2.89 -25.24 -4.15
C ARG A 435 3.47 -23.84 -3.92
N ALA A 436 2.61 -22.82 -3.82
CA ALA A 436 3.02 -21.48 -3.40
C ALA A 436 3.47 -21.52 -1.93
N ARG A 437 4.60 -20.88 -1.66
CA ARG A 437 5.23 -20.79 -0.34
C ARG A 437 5.51 -19.33 0.01
N ASP A 438 5.60 -19.06 1.30
CA ASP A 438 6.17 -17.81 1.78
C ASP A 438 7.71 -17.84 1.82
N ASP A 439 8.33 -16.71 2.11
CA ASP A 439 9.78 -16.52 2.27
C ASP A 439 10.39 -17.36 3.40
N ARG A 440 9.56 -17.92 4.29
CA ARG A 440 9.97 -18.86 5.34
C ARG A 440 9.95 -20.32 4.85
N GLY A 441 9.60 -20.54 3.58
CA GLY A 441 9.43 -21.85 2.95
C GLY A 441 8.15 -22.59 3.38
N ARG A 442 7.23 -21.96 4.11
CA ARG A 442 5.95 -22.56 4.53
C ARG A 442 4.98 -22.55 3.35
N ALA A 443 4.37 -23.69 3.10
CA ALA A 443 3.33 -23.82 2.07
C ALA A 443 2.07 -23.04 2.48
N LEU A 444 1.36 -22.51 1.47
CA LEU A 444 0.00 -22.01 1.63
C LEU A 444 -0.87 -23.04 2.35
N MET A 445 -1.58 -22.60 3.39
CA MET A 445 -2.31 -23.50 4.29
C MET A 445 -3.41 -24.29 3.57
N GLU A 446 -4.14 -23.63 2.67
CA GLU A 446 -5.29 -24.19 1.98
C GLU A 446 -5.26 -23.73 0.52
N PRO A 447 -5.57 -24.60 -0.46
CA PRO A 447 -5.80 -24.16 -1.82
C PRO A 447 -7.05 -23.26 -1.87
N LEU A 448 -7.07 -22.33 -2.83
CA LEU A 448 -8.27 -21.57 -3.16
C LEU A 448 -8.65 -21.82 -4.62
N VAL A 449 -9.93 -22.10 -4.84
CA VAL A 449 -10.56 -22.21 -6.14
C VAL A 449 -11.64 -21.15 -6.20
N TRP A 450 -11.63 -20.33 -7.24
CA TRP A 450 -12.65 -19.30 -7.45
C TRP A 450 -12.96 -19.14 -8.92
N THR A 451 -14.12 -18.54 -9.21
CA THR A 451 -14.56 -18.31 -10.59
C THR A 451 -14.80 -16.84 -10.85
N PHE A 452 -14.75 -16.45 -12.12
CA PHE A 452 -15.19 -15.14 -12.59
C PHE A 452 -15.74 -15.26 -14.01
N ARG A 453 -16.56 -14.31 -14.43
CA ARG A 453 -17.17 -14.27 -15.76
C ARG A 453 -16.72 -13.04 -16.52
N THR A 454 -16.27 -13.26 -17.76
CA THR A 454 -15.86 -12.17 -18.65
C THR A 454 -17.04 -11.37 -19.19
N ALA A 455 -16.77 -10.14 -19.62
CA ALA A 455 -17.74 -9.29 -20.28
C ALA A 455 -18.29 -9.92 -21.57
N ALA A 456 -19.54 -9.60 -21.89
CA ALA A 456 -20.11 -9.90 -23.20
C ALA A 456 -19.38 -9.09 -24.30
N GLU A 457 -19.38 -9.61 -25.53
CA GLU A 457 -18.83 -8.87 -26.67
C GLU A 457 -19.70 -7.63 -26.93
N VAL A 458 -19.06 -6.45 -27.00
CA VAL A 458 -19.77 -5.24 -27.40
C VAL A 458 -19.99 -5.31 -28.91
N THR A 459 -21.15 -5.80 -29.32
CA THR A 459 -21.57 -5.66 -30.72
C THR A 459 -21.94 -4.19 -30.94
N ASP A 460 -21.16 -3.47 -31.75
CA ASP A 460 -21.46 -2.10 -32.17
C ASP A 460 -22.79 -2.08 -32.96
N GLY A 461 -23.89 -1.98 -32.23
CA GLY A 461 -25.25 -2.05 -32.72
C GLY A 461 -25.90 -0.69 -32.90
N ALA A 462 -25.21 0.33 -33.43
CA ALA A 462 -25.85 1.58 -33.84
C ALA A 462 -25.02 2.44 -34.83
N SER A 463 -24.39 1.85 -35.86
CA SER A 463 -24.14 2.58 -37.11
C SER A 463 -25.45 2.66 -37.93
N GLY A 464 -26.53 3.13 -37.29
CA GLY A 464 -27.84 3.33 -37.89
C GLY A 464 -27.91 4.68 -38.59
N ASN A 465 -27.46 4.71 -39.84
CA ASN A 465 -28.04 5.53 -40.91
C ASN A 465 -28.19 7.05 -40.65
N ARG A 466 -27.08 7.80 -40.61
CA ARG A 466 -27.07 9.21 -41.06
C ARG A 466 -26.56 9.29 -42.50
N ARG A 467 -27.40 8.85 -43.44
CA ARG A 467 -27.31 9.25 -44.86
C ARG A 467 -28.52 10.13 -45.20
N ARG A 468 -28.22 11.40 -45.49
CA ARG A 468 -28.94 12.35 -46.36
C ARG A 468 -30.43 12.64 -46.04
N SER A 469 -30.67 13.83 -45.50
CA SER A 469 -31.37 14.93 -46.20
C SER A 469 -31.11 16.24 -45.48
#